data_AF-A0A8E2DJW6-F1
#
_entry.id   AF-A0A8E2DJW6-F1
#
_cell.length_a   1.000
_cell.length_b   1.000
_cell.length_c   1.000
_cell.angle_alpha   90.00
_cell.angle_beta   90.00
_cell.angle_gamma   90.00
#
_symmetry.space_group_name_H-M   'P 1'
#
loop_
_entity.id
_entity.type
_entity.pdbx_description
1 polymer ?
#
loop_
_entity_poly.entity_id
_entity_poly.type
_entity_poly.pdbx_seq_one_letter_code
_entity_poly.pdbx_strand_id
1 'polypeptide(L)'
;MLIRDASTRWGGIHAMIEHGLLQKKVVNSWVNEREEELEHLVLSPAEWDLLKQLGDILSTFMKVTSIMLLLKTPTLSWVLPMYEQIKSVLKETIKTTLNENLRNAAFAGLAKLMTYYAKARKCYFTILATSTWDQLFCSVLYAVLTTLN
;
A
#
# COMPACT_ATOMS: atom_id res chain seq x y z
N MET A 1 1.66 12.39 17.16
CA MET A 1 2.99 12.43 16.50
C MET A 1 2.84 13.24 15.22
N LEU A 2 3.75 14.19 14.94
CA LEU A 2 3.73 14.97 13.70
C LEU A 2 4.00 14.04 12.51
N ILE A 3 3.07 13.98 11.55
CA ILE A 3 3.28 13.25 10.31
C ILE A 3 4.21 14.09 9.45
N ARG A 4 5.36 13.54 9.09
CA ARG A 4 6.28 14.20 8.15
C ARG A 4 5.73 14.00 6.75
N ASP A 5 5.31 15.09 6.13
CA ASP A 5 5.04 15.08 4.69
C ASP A 5 6.37 14.90 3.95
N ALA A 6 6.41 13.90 3.09
CA ALA A 6 7.56 13.58 2.27
C ALA A 6 7.01 13.22 0.88
N SER A 7 7.17 14.14 -0.06
CA SER A 7 6.69 14.02 -1.44
C SER A 7 7.14 12.74 -2.15
N THR A 8 8.24 12.14 -1.70
CA THR A 8 8.80 10.90 -2.27
C THR A 8 8.33 9.62 -1.57
N ARG A 9 7.49 9.69 -0.52
CA ARG A 9 7.09 8.53 0.28
C ARG A 9 5.58 8.47 0.47
N TRP A 10 4.96 7.45 -0.11
CA TRP A 10 3.53 7.15 0.05
C TRP A 10 3.06 7.00 1.50
N GLY A 11 3.97 6.73 2.45
CA GLY A 11 3.63 6.55 3.86
C GLY A 11 3.24 7.82 4.61
N GLY A 12 3.74 8.99 4.20
CA GLY A 12 3.33 10.26 4.80
C GLY A 12 1.86 10.56 4.45
N ILE A 13 1.54 10.48 3.16
CA ILE A 13 0.18 10.71 2.65
C ILE A 13 -0.81 9.71 3.24
N HIS A 14 -0.47 8.41 3.29
CA HIS A 14 -1.35 7.41 3.91
C HIS A 14 -1.64 7.73 5.38
N ALA A 15 -0.61 8.06 6.16
CA ALA A 15 -0.78 8.42 7.57
C ALA A 15 -1.63 9.69 7.75
N MET A 16 -1.49 10.68 6.84
CA MET A 16 -2.32 11.90 6.85
C MET A 16 -3.79 11.56 6.58
N ILE A 17 -4.07 10.69 5.60
CA ILE A 17 -5.42 10.24 5.29
C ILE A 17 -6.03 9.50 6.49
N GLU A 18 -5.31 8.55 7.10
CA GLU A 18 -5.81 7.81 8.26
C GLU A 18 -6.12 8.74 9.44
N HIS A 19 -5.22 9.67 9.77
CA HIS A 19 -5.48 10.67 10.81
C HIS A 19 -6.65 11.58 10.46
N GLY A 20 -6.75 12.06 9.21
CA GLY A 20 -7.84 12.92 8.76
C GLY A 20 -9.20 12.21 8.87
N LEU A 21 -9.27 10.94 8.48
CA LEU A 21 -10.48 10.13 8.61
C LEU A 21 -10.86 9.88 10.08
N LEU A 22 -9.87 9.62 10.94
CA LEU A 22 -10.09 9.45 12.39
C LEU A 22 -10.64 10.74 13.03
N GLN A 23 -10.16 11.90 12.57
CA GLN A 23 -10.50 13.21 13.12
C GLN A 23 -11.62 13.92 12.35
N LYS A 24 -12.26 13.26 11.37
CA LYS A 24 -13.27 13.85 10.48
C LYS A 24 -14.31 14.72 11.21
N LYS A 25 -14.84 14.23 12.33
CA LYS A 25 -15.83 14.99 13.13
C LYS A 25 -15.27 16.28 13.71
N VAL A 26 -14.04 16.22 14.24
CA VAL A 26 -13.36 17.37 14.85
C VAL A 26 -12.96 18.38 13.79
N VAL A 27 -12.41 17.91 12.67
CA VAL A 27 -12.04 18.75 11.52
C VAL A 27 -13.27 19.50 11.01
N ASN A 28 -14.37 18.79 10.76
CA ASN A 28 -15.60 19.43 10.27
C ASN A 28 -16.17 20.44 11.28
N SER A 29 -16.17 20.14 12.59
CA SER A 29 -16.60 21.09 13.62
C SER A 29 -15.74 22.35 13.62
N TRP A 30 -14.42 22.18 13.57
CA TRP A 30 -13.47 23.28 13.63
C TRP A 30 -13.52 24.18 12.38
N VAL A 31 -13.73 23.59 11.20
CA VAL A 31 -13.91 24.36 9.96
C VAL A 31 -15.25 25.12 9.99
N ASN A 32 -16.33 24.50 10.47
CA ASN A 32 -17.62 25.17 10.60
C ASN A 32 -17.58 26.35 11.60
N GLU A 33 -16.80 26.26 12.67
CA GLU A 33 -16.59 27.36 13.62
C GLU A 33 -15.82 28.55 13.02
N ARG A 34 -15.15 28.36 11.87
CA ARG A 34 -14.30 29.35 11.18
C ARG A 34 -14.66 29.43 9.69
N GLU A 35 -15.95 29.36 9.39
CA GLU A 35 -16.47 29.31 8.03
C GLU A 35 -15.91 30.47 7.17
N GLU A 36 -15.88 31.69 7.71
CA GLU A 36 -15.35 32.88 7.01
C GLU A 36 -13.88 32.75 6.55
N GLU A 37 -13.06 31.94 7.22
CA GLU A 37 -11.64 31.75 6.90
C GLU A 37 -11.38 30.45 6.13
N LEU A 38 -12.17 29.40 6.40
CA LEU A 38 -11.84 28.01 6.04
C LEU A 38 -12.87 27.33 5.14
N GLU A 39 -13.88 28.04 4.64
CA GLU A 39 -14.90 27.49 3.74
C GLU A 39 -14.28 26.72 2.55
N HIS A 40 -13.21 27.27 1.96
CA HIS A 40 -12.49 26.67 0.83
C HIS A 40 -11.76 25.35 1.15
N LEU A 41 -11.65 24.98 2.43
CA LEU A 41 -11.04 23.71 2.89
C LEU A 41 -12.09 22.69 3.33
N VAL A 42 -13.39 23.02 3.25
CA VAL A 42 -14.47 22.09 3.57
C VAL A 42 -14.47 20.96 2.54
N LEU A 43 -14.27 19.73 3.03
CA LEU A 43 -14.40 18.54 2.22
C LEU A 43 -15.85 18.06 2.22
N SER A 44 -16.42 17.91 1.02
CA SER A 44 -17.71 17.29 0.80
C SER A 44 -17.72 15.81 1.22
N PRO A 45 -18.91 15.22 1.49
CA PRO A 45 -19.01 13.80 1.78
C PRO A 45 -18.36 12.90 0.71
N ALA A 46 -18.50 13.28 -0.57
CA ALA A 46 -17.91 12.55 -1.69
C ALA A 46 -16.37 12.61 -1.68
N GLU A 47 -15.78 13.74 -1.29
CA GLU A 47 -14.32 13.87 -1.15
C GLU A 47 -13.79 13.06 0.03
N TRP A 48 -14.53 13.00 1.14
CA TRP A 48 -14.19 12.11 2.25
C TRP A 48 -14.22 10.64 1.82
N ASP A 49 -15.21 10.24 1.03
CA ASP A 49 -15.29 8.87 0.50
C ASP A 49 -14.17 8.58 -0.51
N LEU A 50 -13.78 9.56 -1.32
CA LEU A 50 -12.63 9.47 -2.21
C LEU A 50 -11.32 9.30 -1.43
N LEU A 51 -11.12 10.09 -0.37
CA LEU A 51 -9.96 9.97 0.52
C LEU A 51 -9.88 8.59 1.16
N LYS A 52 -11.02 8.03 1.59
CA LYS A 52 -11.09 6.68 2.12
C LYS A 52 -10.65 5.64 1.09
N GLN A 53 -11.21 5.69 -0.12
CA GLN A 53 -10.84 4.78 -1.20
C GLN A 53 -9.35 4.87 -1.55
N LEU A 54 -8.80 6.09 -1.58
CA LEU A 54 -7.37 6.30 -1.81
C LEU A 54 -6.52 5.73 -0.66
N GLY A 55 -6.94 5.95 0.58
CA GLY A 55 -6.31 5.36 1.77
C GLY A 55 -6.27 3.84 1.71
N ASP A 56 -7.39 3.20 1.34
CA ASP A 56 -7.49 1.75 1.24
C ASP A 56 -6.49 1.17 0.21
N ILE A 57 -6.35 1.81 -0.96
CA ILE A 57 -5.36 1.43 -1.97
C ILE A 57 -3.94 1.56 -1.41
N LEU A 58 -3.61 2.72 -0.83
CA LEU A 58 -2.29 3.01 -0.27
C LEU A 58 -1.95 2.11 0.92
N SER A 59 -2.95 1.60 1.65
CA SER A 59 -2.75 0.68 2.78
C SER A 59 -2.04 -0.61 2.35
N THR A 60 -2.30 -1.09 1.14
CA THR A 60 -1.64 -2.28 0.59
C THR A 60 -0.15 -2.00 0.37
N PHE A 61 0.19 -0.85 -0.21
CA PHE A 61 1.59 -0.44 -0.38
C PHE A 61 2.29 -0.30 0.97
N MET A 62 1.61 0.24 1.97
CA MET A 62 2.15 0.38 3.32
C MET A 62 2.41 -0.96 4.01
N LYS A 63 1.47 -1.91 3.91
CA LYS A 63 1.65 -3.27 4.45
C LYS A 63 2.86 -3.95 3.82
N VAL A 64 2.95 -3.93 2.49
CA VAL A 64 4.10 -4.50 1.76
C VAL A 64 5.41 -3.82 2.15
N THR A 65 5.43 -2.49 2.21
CA THR A 65 6.63 -1.74 2.60
C THR A 65 7.05 -2.09 4.03
N SER A 66 6.10 -2.17 4.96
CA SER A 66 6.39 -2.53 6.36
C SER A 66 7.00 -3.93 6.48
N ILE A 67 6.45 -4.91 5.76
CA ILE A 67 7.00 -6.28 5.71
C ILE A 67 8.43 -6.27 5.14
N MET A 68 8.65 -5.52 4.05
CA MET A 68 9.96 -5.44 3.38
C MET A 68 11.03 -4.69 4.19
N LEU A 69 10.61 -3.81 5.11
CA LEU A 69 11.49 -3.09 6.02
C LEU A 69 11.74 -3.85 7.33
N LEU A 70 11.10 -5.00 7.54
CA LEU A 70 11.26 -5.78 8.76
C LEU A 70 12.64 -6.45 8.78
N LEU A 71 13.54 -5.94 9.62
CA LEU A 71 14.96 -6.32 9.68
C LEU A 71 15.25 -7.77 10.13
N LYS A 72 14.22 -8.57 10.46
CA LYS A 72 14.39 -9.90 11.08
C LYS A 72 14.15 -11.07 10.13
N THR A 73 13.73 -10.84 8.90
CA THR A 73 13.42 -11.89 7.93
C THR A 73 14.15 -11.66 6.61
N PRO A 74 14.49 -12.72 5.86
CA PRO A 74 15.02 -12.56 4.51
C PRO A 74 13.91 -11.97 3.63
N THR A 75 14.02 -10.67 3.30
CA THR A 75 13.00 -9.94 2.52
C THR A 75 13.17 -10.12 1.01
N LEU A 76 14.35 -10.58 0.55
CA LEU A 76 14.65 -10.73 -0.86
C LEU A 76 13.74 -11.76 -1.57
N SER A 77 13.40 -12.86 -0.89
CA SER A 77 12.50 -13.90 -1.43
C SER A 77 11.07 -13.40 -1.66
N TRP A 78 10.66 -12.39 -0.88
CA TRP A 78 9.32 -11.80 -0.93
C TRP A 78 9.14 -10.75 -2.02
N VAL A 79 10.23 -10.27 -2.63
CA VAL A 79 10.16 -9.18 -3.62
C VAL A 79 9.14 -9.47 -4.73
N LEU A 80 9.23 -10.63 -5.39
CA LEU A 80 8.33 -10.98 -6.49
C LEU A 80 6.87 -11.23 -6.02
N PRO A 81 6.62 -12.02 -4.96
CA PRO A 81 5.28 -12.16 -4.38
C PRO A 81 4.61 -10.84 -4.02
N MET A 82 5.36 -9.91 -3.41
CA MET A 82 4.85 -8.61 -2.99
C MET A 82 4.43 -7.73 -4.18
N TYR A 83 5.17 -7.77 -5.29
CA TYR A 83 4.76 -7.09 -6.52
C TYR A 83 3.46 -7.67 -7.10
N GLU A 84 3.29 -8.99 -7.07
CA GLU A 84 2.05 -9.63 -7.53
C GLU A 84 0.85 -9.26 -6.65
N GLN A 85 1.04 -9.14 -5.33
CA GLN A 85 0.00 -8.67 -4.41
C GLN A 85 -0.43 -7.23 -4.70
N ILE A 86 0.51 -6.29 -4.88
CA ILE A 86 0.16 -4.90 -5.22
C ILE A 86 -0.55 -4.85 -6.58
N LYS A 87 -0.08 -5.64 -7.54
CA LYS A 87 -0.65 -5.73 -8.88
C LYS A 87 -2.08 -6.28 -8.88
N SER A 88 -2.39 -7.28 -8.06
CA SER A 88 -3.75 -7.82 -7.96
C SER A 88 -4.71 -6.77 -7.42
N VAL A 89 -4.33 -6.05 -6.37
CA VAL A 89 -5.13 -4.97 -5.78
C VAL A 89 -5.37 -3.84 -6.79
N LEU A 90 -4.33 -3.35 -7.48
CA LEU A 90 -4.52 -2.31 -8.50
C LEU A 90 -5.44 -2.75 -9.63
N LYS A 91 -5.33 -4.00 -10.09
CA LYS A 91 -6.22 -4.56 -11.12
C LYS A 91 -7.66 -4.68 -10.64
N GLU A 92 -7.86 -5.02 -9.37
CA GLU A 92 -9.18 -5.07 -8.76
C GLU A 92 -9.79 -3.68 -8.66
N THR A 93 -9.05 -2.71 -8.12
CA THR A 93 -9.45 -1.29 -8.05
C THR A 93 -9.87 -0.76 -9.42
N ILE A 94 -9.08 -1.04 -10.48
CA ILE A 94 -9.41 -0.61 -11.84
C ILE A 94 -10.78 -1.13 -12.30
N LYS A 95 -11.17 -2.34 -11.88
CA LYS A 95 -12.44 -2.97 -12.25
C LYS A 95 -13.62 -2.50 -11.40
N THR A 96 -13.40 -2.29 -10.11
CA THR A 96 -14.47 -2.02 -9.13
C THR A 96 -14.77 -0.53 -8.98
N THR A 97 -13.78 0.33 -9.21
CA THR A 97 -13.92 1.77 -8.99
C THR A 97 -14.71 2.45 -10.11
N LEU A 98 -15.79 3.13 -9.71
CA LEU A 98 -16.60 3.98 -10.60
C LEU A 98 -15.92 5.32 -10.92
N ASN A 99 -15.19 5.88 -9.96
CA ASN A 99 -14.51 7.17 -10.09
C ASN A 99 -13.38 7.11 -11.14
N GLU A 100 -13.48 7.95 -12.16
CA GLU A 100 -12.53 7.98 -13.28
C GLU A 100 -11.12 8.43 -12.87
N ASN A 101 -11.01 9.43 -11.99
CA ASN A 101 -9.71 9.93 -11.53
C ASN A 101 -8.94 8.84 -10.77
N LEU A 102 -9.64 8.11 -9.89
CA LEU A 102 -9.02 7.05 -9.11
C LEU A 102 -8.66 5.85 -9.99
N ARG A 103 -9.49 5.51 -10.97
CA ARG A 103 -9.19 4.48 -11.97
C ARG A 103 -7.95 4.86 -12.80
N ASN A 104 -7.88 6.09 -13.29
CA ASN A 104 -6.73 6.60 -14.05
C ASN A 104 -5.45 6.62 -13.20
N ALA A 105 -5.55 7.02 -11.92
CA ALA A 105 -4.44 6.96 -10.98
C ALA A 105 -3.96 5.52 -10.73
N ALA A 106 -4.89 4.56 -10.57
CA ALA A 106 -4.56 3.15 -10.40
C ALA A 106 -3.88 2.57 -11.66
N PHE A 107 -4.33 2.95 -12.86
CA PHE A 107 -3.68 2.59 -14.12
C PHE A 107 -2.24 3.14 -14.22
N ALA A 108 -2.04 4.42 -13.90
CA ALA A 108 -0.71 5.03 -13.89
C ALA A 108 0.21 4.36 -12.86
N GLY A 109 -0.32 4.06 -11.66
CA GLY A 109 0.36 3.30 -10.62
C GLY A 109 0.76 1.90 -11.09
N LEU A 110 -0.15 1.19 -11.76
CA LEU A 110 0.10 -0.15 -12.30
C LEU A 110 1.19 -0.13 -13.39
N ALA A 111 1.15 0.84 -14.30
CA ALA A 111 2.17 1.00 -15.34
C ALA A 111 3.57 1.23 -14.72
N LYS A 112 3.64 2.08 -13.68
CA LYS A 112 4.89 2.32 -12.95
C LYS A 112 5.36 1.08 -12.20
N LEU A 113 4.45 0.37 -11.54
CA LEU A 113 4.74 -0.88 -10.82
C LEU A 113 5.31 -1.94 -11.76
N MET A 114 4.70 -2.13 -12.94
CA MET A 114 5.16 -3.10 -13.93
C MET A 114 6.57 -2.80 -14.44
N THR A 115 6.96 -1.51 -14.52
CA THR A 115 8.32 -1.11 -14.88
C THR A 115 9.34 -1.61 -13.84
N TYR A 116 9.05 -1.45 -12.54
CA TYR A 116 9.92 -1.94 -11.48
C TYR A 116 9.87 -3.45 -11.31
N TYR A 117 8.71 -4.06 -11.49
CA TYR A 117 8.55 -5.51 -11.52
C TYR A 117 9.40 -6.15 -12.62
N ALA A 118 9.42 -5.57 -13.82
CA ALA A 118 10.29 -6.04 -14.89
C ALA A 118 11.79 -5.94 -14.53
N LYS A 119 12.20 -4.89 -13.81
CA LYS A 119 13.58 -4.79 -13.29
C LYS A 119 13.86 -5.84 -12.23
N ALA A 120 12.93 -6.05 -11.30
CA ALA A 120 13.05 -7.06 -10.24
C ALA A 120 13.15 -8.47 -10.83
N ARG A 121 12.37 -8.78 -11.88
CA ARG A 121 12.42 -10.08 -12.57
C ARG A 121 13.68 -10.28 -13.42
N LYS A 122 14.36 -9.22 -13.84
CA LYS A 122 15.67 -9.34 -14.52
C LYS A 122 16.81 -9.63 -13.55
N CYS A 123 16.63 -9.38 -12.26
CA CYS A 123 17.64 -9.66 -11.25
C CYS A 123 17.70 -11.17 -10.99
N TYR A 124 18.88 -11.76 -11.14
CA TYR A 124 19.08 -13.19 -10.90
C TYR A 124 18.86 -13.55 -9.42
N PHE A 125 19.30 -12.68 -8.50
CA PHE A 125 19.21 -12.91 -7.06
C PHE A 125 17.77 -12.95 -6.53
N THR A 126 16.87 -12.13 -7.07
CA THR A 126 15.45 -12.14 -6.68
C THR A 126 14.78 -13.44 -7.14
N ILE A 127 15.07 -13.90 -8.36
CA ILE A 127 14.56 -15.18 -8.87
C ILE A 127 15.05 -16.33 -7.99
N LEU A 128 16.37 -16.41 -7.77
CA LEU A 128 16.94 -17.46 -6.94
C LEU A 128 16.32 -17.45 -5.55
N ALA A 129 16.31 -16.29 -4.86
CA ALA A 129 15.77 -16.17 -3.53
C ALA A 129 14.30 -16.61 -3.45
N THR A 130 13.46 -16.21 -4.40
CA THR A 130 12.06 -16.64 -4.46
C THR A 130 11.94 -18.15 -4.72
N SER A 131 12.73 -18.73 -5.63
CA SER A 131 12.70 -20.17 -5.93
C SER A 131 13.22 -21.06 -4.79
N THR A 132 14.24 -20.61 -4.06
CA THR A 132 14.82 -21.34 -2.93
C THR A 132 13.92 -21.31 -1.71
N TRP A 133 13.11 -20.26 -1.56
CA TRP A 133 12.19 -20.12 -0.43
C TRP A 133 11.05 -21.14 -0.52
N ASP A 134 10.56 -21.43 -1.72
CA ASP A 134 9.55 -22.47 -1.97
C ASP A 134 10.07 -23.86 -1.54
N GLN A 135 11.35 -24.13 -1.79
CA GLN A 135 12.02 -25.38 -1.39
C GLN A 135 12.35 -25.44 0.11
N LEU A 136 12.73 -24.32 0.72
CA LEU A 136 13.03 -24.20 2.16
C LEU A 136 11.75 -24.30 3.01
N PHE A 137 10.61 -23.76 2.55
CA PHE A 137 9.36 -23.90 3.28
C PHE A 137 8.89 -25.37 3.30
N CYS A 138 8.98 -26.08 2.17
CA CYS A 138 8.68 -27.52 2.12
C CYS A 138 9.63 -28.35 3.00
N SER A 139 10.93 -28.05 3.01
CA SER A 139 11.92 -28.83 3.79
C SER A 139 11.91 -28.50 5.27
N VAL A 140 11.67 -27.24 5.68
CA VAL A 140 11.52 -26.87 7.09
C VAL A 140 10.19 -27.39 7.66
N LEU A 141 9.09 -27.32 6.90
CA LEU A 141 7.82 -27.92 7.32
C LEU A 141 7.94 -29.45 7.45
N TYR A 142 8.64 -30.11 6.52
CA TYR A 142 8.94 -31.55 6.60
C TYR A 142 9.82 -31.88 7.80
N ALA A 143 10.90 -31.13 8.04
CA ALA A 143 11.80 -31.33 9.16
C ALA A 143 11.07 -31.19 10.51
N VAL A 144 10.23 -30.16 10.67
CA VAL A 144 9.42 -29.93 11.87
C VAL A 144 8.40 -31.05 12.10
N LEU A 145 7.78 -31.55 11.03
CA LEU A 145 6.83 -32.67 11.10
C LEU A 145 7.52 -34.01 11.42
N THR A 146 8.76 -34.22 10.99
CA THR A 146 9.54 -35.43 11.32
C THR A 146 10.15 -35.44 12.72
N THR A 147 10.33 -34.27 13.35
CA THR A 147 10.81 -34.17 14.75
C THR A 147 9.69 -34.25 15.80
N LEU A 148 8.42 -34.32 15.37
CA LEU A 148 7.23 -34.44 16.23
C LEU A 148 6.61 -35.85 16.22
N ASN A 149 7.26 -36.82 15.56
CA ASN A 149 6.99 -38.26 15.68
C ASN A 149 8.22 -38.96 16.28
#